data_AF-A0A2W1BI47-F1
#
_entry.id   AF-A0A2W1BI47-F1
#
_cell.length_a   1.000
_cell.length_b   1.000
_cell.length_c   1.000
_cell.angle_alpha   90.00
_cell.angle_beta   90.00
_cell.angle_gamma   90.00
#
_symmetry.space_group_name_H-M   'P 1'
#
loop_
_entity.id
_entity.type
_entity.pdbx_description
1 polymer ?
#
loop_
_entity_poly.entity_id
_entity_poly.type
_entity_poly.pdbx_seq_one_letter_code
_entity_poly.pdbx_strand_id
1 'polypeptide(L)'
;MSGTNAAEQDCECFAESRTKKACPTPRNVTHPLRYYEFTQEEMRALEECDRESFFQRCVPFSALLATITYAAIKNESLRTNPHFGAAPKIITAILAGYVLGRLSYLNSCDQKLRALPANSHLGNVMRKYYADNIAYYNPKPKEPEKK
;
A
#
# COMPACT_ATOMS: atom_id res chain seq x y z
N MET A 1 38.64 -18.94 -8.35
CA MET A 1 38.58 -20.23 -7.63
C MET A 1 37.17 -20.77 -7.71
N SER A 2 37.03 -22.01 -8.18
CA SER A 2 35.78 -22.78 -8.19
C SER A 2 35.26 -23.02 -6.76
N GLY A 3 33.94 -23.08 -6.62
CA GLY A 3 33.24 -23.56 -5.43
C GLY A 3 31.90 -24.16 -5.84
N THR A 4 31.75 -25.44 -5.58
CA THR A 4 30.79 -26.42 -6.13
C THR A 4 29.41 -26.51 -5.43
N ASN A 5 28.42 -26.99 -6.20
CA ASN A 5 27.30 -27.87 -5.85
C ASN A 5 26.22 -27.38 -4.86
N ALA A 6 24.96 -27.30 -5.33
CA ALA A 6 23.93 -28.34 -5.11
C ALA A 6 22.50 -27.76 -5.05
N ALA A 7 21.57 -28.54 -5.62
CA ALA A 7 20.13 -28.57 -5.36
C ALA A 7 19.27 -27.44 -5.96
N GLU A 8 18.82 -27.71 -7.18
CA GLU A 8 17.49 -27.37 -7.67
C GLU A 8 16.41 -27.89 -6.70
N GLN A 9 15.52 -27.01 -6.26
CA GLN A 9 14.20 -27.36 -5.73
C GLN A 9 13.18 -26.49 -6.46
N ASP A 10 12.60 -27.10 -7.48
CA ASP A 10 11.35 -26.71 -8.12
C ASP A 10 10.22 -26.56 -7.09
N CYS A 11 9.33 -25.61 -7.36
CA CYS A 11 7.88 -25.61 -7.09
C CYS A 11 7.38 -24.14 -7.04
N GLU A 12 6.35 -23.64 -7.73
CA GLU A 12 5.46 -24.07 -8.81
C GLU A 12 4.84 -22.77 -9.37
N CYS A 13 4.60 -22.67 -10.68
CA CYS A 13 3.56 -21.78 -11.21
C CYS A 13 2.53 -22.64 -11.93
N PHE A 14 1.32 -22.65 -11.37
CA PHE A 14 0.14 -23.35 -11.84
C PHE A 14 -0.31 -22.77 -13.20
N ALA A 15 -0.11 -23.52 -14.29
CA ALA A 15 -0.99 -23.51 -15.47
C ALA A 15 -0.62 -24.67 -16.41
N GLU A 16 -1.55 -25.61 -16.55
CA GLU A 16 -1.54 -26.73 -17.47
C GLU A 16 -1.53 -26.26 -18.93
N SER A 17 -0.40 -26.40 -19.63
CA SER A 17 -0.32 -26.75 -21.08
C SER A 17 1.12 -26.69 -21.60
N ARG A 18 1.57 -27.81 -22.18
CA ARG A 18 2.91 -28.01 -22.76
C ARG A 18 3.19 -27.05 -23.93
N THR A 19 3.84 -25.91 -23.69
CA THR A 19 4.64 -25.24 -24.74
C THR A 19 5.92 -24.66 -24.15
N LYS A 20 7.07 -25.04 -24.73
CA LYS A 20 8.40 -24.57 -24.34
C LYS A 20 8.46 -23.04 -24.44
N LYS A 21 8.57 -22.33 -23.31
CA LYS A 21 9.04 -20.95 -23.28
C LYS A 21 10.07 -20.80 -22.17
N ALA A 22 11.27 -20.39 -22.56
CA ALA A 22 12.39 -20.14 -21.65
C ALA A 22 11.98 -19.13 -20.57
N CYS A 23 12.39 -19.38 -19.33
CA CYS A 23 12.20 -18.44 -18.23
C CYS A 23 12.83 -17.08 -18.61
N PRO A 24 12.13 -15.94 -18.37
CA PRO A 24 12.74 -14.64 -18.53
C PRO A 24 13.93 -14.50 -17.56
N THR A 25 15.01 -13.87 -18.01
CA THR A 25 16.15 -13.54 -17.14
C THR A 25 15.67 -12.74 -15.92
N PRO A 26 16.17 -12.99 -14.70
CA PRO A 26 15.81 -12.20 -13.53
C PRO A 26 16.15 -10.73 -13.81
N ARG A 27 15.12 -9.89 -13.97
CA ARG A 27 15.33 -8.45 -14.07
C ARG A 27 15.81 -8.00 -12.69
N ASN A 28 17.03 -7.47 -12.61
CA ASN A 28 17.44 -6.68 -11.47
C ASN A 28 16.58 -5.41 -11.46
N VAL A 29 15.42 -5.50 -10.82
CA VAL A 29 14.55 -4.36 -10.55
C VAL A 29 15.15 -3.59 -9.39
N THR A 30 16.25 -2.87 -9.67
CA THR A 30 16.62 -1.73 -8.85
C THR A 30 15.47 -0.74 -8.99
N HIS A 31 14.58 -0.70 -7.99
CA HIS A 31 13.47 0.24 -8.01
C HIS A 31 14.05 1.65 -8.13
N PRO A 32 13.59 2.50 -9.07
CA PRO A 32 14.21 3.80 -9.36
C PRO A 32 14.24 4.76 -8.15
N LEU A 33 13.48 4.46 -7.10
CA LEU A 33 13.46 5.23 -5.85
C LEU A 33 14.44 4.72 -4.77
N ARG A 34 15.21 3.65 -5.00
CA ARG A 34 16.09 3.07 -3.96
C ARG A 34 17.22 4.02 -3.52
N TYR A 35 17.62 4.95 -4.39
CA TYR A 35 18.67 5.93 -4.16
C TYR A 35 18.18 7.37 -4.31
N TYR A 36 16.86 7.58 -4.26
CA TYR A 36 16.30 8.92 -4.37
C TYR A 36 16.35 9.61 -3.00
N GLU A 37 17.16 10.66 -2.88
CA GLU A 37 17.14 11.54 -1.72
C GLU A 37 16.01 12.57 -1.88
N PHE A 38 15.06 12.55 -0.95
CA PHE A 38 13.97 13.51 -0.95
C PHE A 38 14.50 14.90 -0.67
N THR A 39 14.00 15.87 -1.43
CA THR A 39 14.20 17.29 -1.09
C THR A 39 13.48 17.61 0.22
N GLN A 40 13.91 18.68 0.91
CA GLN A 40 13.28 19.12 2.18
C GLN A 40 11.77 19.34 2.02
N GLU A 41 11.35 19.78 0.84
CA GLU A 41 9.96 20.15 0.57
C GLU A 41 9.10 18.90 0.36
N GLU A 42 9.65 17.88 -0.29
CA GLU A 42 9.02 16.57 -0.41
C GLU A 42 8.93 15.87 0.94
N MET A 43 9.99 15.94 1.74
CA MET A 43 10.02 15.34 3.07
C MET A 43 9.00 15.99 4.01
N ARG A 44 8.89 17.32 4.01
CA ARG A 44 7.89 18.06 4.78
C ARG A 44 6.46 17.69 4.36
N ALA A 45 6.20 17.53 3.06
CA ALA A 45 4.88 17.13 2.59
C ALA A 45 4.50 15.71 3.05
N LEU A 46 5.46 14.78 3.08
CA LEU A 46 5.25 13.42 3.60
C LEU A 46 4.94 13.42 5.10
N GLU A 47 5.68 14.23 5.88
CA GLU A 47 5.46 14.36 7.32
C GLU A 47 4.09 14.95 7.65
N GLU A 48 3.66 15.97 6.90
CA GLU A 48 2.35 16.59 7.09
C GLU A 48 1.22 15.58 6.82
N CYS A 49 1.34 14.79 5.74
CA CYS A 49 0.40 13.71 5.47
C CYS A 49 0.31 12.69 6.62
N ASP A 50 1.43 12.34 7.23
CA ASP A 50 1.47 11.41 8.35
C ASP A 50 0.72 11.99 9.56
N ARG A 51 1.07 13.23 9.93
CA ARG A 51 0.48 13.95 11.04
C ARG A 51 -1.03 14.11 10.87
N GLU A 52 -1.48 14.60 9.72
CA GLU A 52 -2.91 14.78 9.44
C GLU A 52 -3.66 13.46 9.42
N SER A 53 -3.08 12.41 8.81
CA SER A 53 -3.69 11.07 8.80
C SER A 53 -3.89 10.55 10.23
N PHE A 54 -2.88 10.70 11.09
CA PHE A 54 -2.93 10.24 12.46
C PHE A 54 -4.07 10.91 13.24
N PHE A 55 -4.07 12.25 13.28
CA PHE A 55 -5.04 12.99 14.09
C PHE A 55 -6.45 12.98 13.50
N GLN A 56 -6.59 13.11 12.18
CA GLN A 56 -7.89 13.30 11.53
C GLN A 56 -8.63 11.99 11.26
N ARG A 57 -7.92 10.86 11.08
CA ARG A 57 -8.51 9.58 10.65
C ARG A 57 -8.16 8.41 11.55
N CYS A 58 -6.87 8.19 11.85
CA CYS A 58 -6.45 7.02 12.61
C CYS A 58 -6.99 7.03 14.05
N VAL A 59 -6.89 8.16 14.75
CA VAL A 59 -7.42 8.32 16.11
C VAL A 59 -8.93 8.06 16.18
N PRO A 60 -9.80 8.72 15.37
CA PRO A 60 -11.23 8.47 15.43
C PRO A 60 -11.62 7.06 14.98
N PHE A 61 -10.98 6.48 13.96
CA PHE A 61 -11.29 5.10 13.55
C PHE A 61 -10.87 4.08 14.60
N SER A 62 -9.69 4.25 15.22
CA SER A 62 -9.22 3.37 16.29
C SER A 62 -10.12 3.46 17.52
N ALA A 63 -10.52 4.69 17.90
CA ALA A 63 -11.46 4.90 19.00
C ALA A 63 -12.82 4.24 18.72
N LEU A 64 -13.36 4.41 17.50
CA LEU A 64 -14.62 3.80 17.09
C LEU A 64 -14.56 2.26 17.12
N LEU A 65 -13.52 1.66 16.56
CA LEU A 65 -13.38 0.19 16.57
C LEU A 65 -13.14 -0.34 17.98
N ALA A 66 -12.39 0.38 18.82
CA ALA A 66 -12.18 0.03 20.22
C ALA A 66 -13.50 0.10 21.01
N THR A 67 -14.32 1.13 20.82
CA THR A 67 -15.62 1.24 21.51
C THR A 67 -16.60 0.17 21.06
N ILE A 68 -16.67 -0.12 19.75
CA ILE A 68 -17.48 -1.23 19.21
C ILE A 68 -17.04 -2.56 19.82
N THR A 69 -15.73 -2.82 19.86
CA THR A 69 -15.18 -4.06 20.42
C THR A 69 -15.45 -4.15 21.92
N TYR A 70 -15.33 -3.05 22.65
CA TYR A 70 -15.64 -2.98 24.07
C TYR A 70 -17.12 -3.27 24.36
N ALA A 71 -18.03 -2.67 23.59
CA ALA A 71 -19.46 -2.92 23.70
C ALA A 71 -19.80 -4.38 23.37
N ALA A 72 -19.17 -4.96 22.34
CA ALA A 72 -19.37 -6.35 21.95
C ALA A 72 -18.85 -7.35 22.99
N ILE A 73 -17.80 -7.01 23.73
CA ILE A 73 -17.32 -7.81 24.88
C ILE A 73 -18.30 -7.70 26.06
N LYS A 74 -18.83 -6.51 26.34
CA LYS A 74 -19.84 -6.32 27.40
C LYS A 74 -21.15 -7.07 27.15
N ASN A 75 -21.57 -7.14 25.89
CA ASN A 75 -22.79 -7.85 25.49
C ASN A 75 -22.57 -9.37 25.36
N GLU A 76 -21.48 -9.93 25.89
CA GLU A 76 -21.08 -11.34 25.83
C GLU A 76 -20.97 -11.96 24.41
N SER A 77 -21.10 -11.14 23.36
CA SER A 77 -20.95 -11.59 21.97
C SER A 77 -19.52 -12.07 21.69
N LEU A 78 -18.52 -11.48 22.35
CA LEU A 78 -17.10 -11.81 22.20
C LEU A 78 -16.51 -12.45 23.47
N ARG A 79 -16.36 -13.78 23.49
CA ARG A 79 -15.75 -14.55 24.61
C ARG A 79 -14.36 -14.05 25.05
N THR A 80 -14.24 -13.58 26.27
CA THR A 80 -12.98 -13.15 26.87
C THR A 80 -12.05 -14.35 27.13
N ASN A 81 -10.75 -14.23 26.84
CA ASN A 81 -9.80 -15.31 27.12
C ASN A 81 -9.46 -15.31 28.63
N PRO A 82 -9.51 -16.44 29.35
CA PRO A 82 -9.25 -16.50 30.80
C PRO A 82 -7.84 -16.02 31.20
N HIS A 83 -6.83 -16.13 30.32
CA HIS A 83 -5.46 -15.71 30.63
C HIS A 83 -5.14 -14.27 30.24
N PHE A 84 -5.71 -13.77 29.14
CA PHE A 84 -5.37 -12.45 28.56
C PHE A 84 -6.50 -11.41 28.63
N GLY A 85 -7.66 -11.79 29.15
CA GLY A 85 -8.80 -10.91 29.27
C GLY A 85 -9.29 -10.40 27.90
N ALA A 86 -9.74 -9.15 27.89
CA ALA A 86 -10.25 -8.44 26.72
C ALA A 86 -9.16 -7.72 25.90
N ALA A 87 -7.95 -7.59 26.47
CA ALA A 87 -6.86 -6.79 25.92
C ALA A 87 -6.47 -7.15 24.48
N PRO A 88 -6.22 -8.43 24.11
CA PRO A 88 -5.77 -8.74 22.75
C PRO A 88 -6.82 -8.38 21.69
N LYS A 89 -8.11 -8.43 22.02
CA LYS A 89 -9.20 -8.08 21.10
C LYS A 89 -9.28 -6.58 20.88
N ILE A 90 -9.10 -5.79 21.93
CA ILE A 90 -9.13 -4.33 21.82
C ILE A 90 -7.90 -3.83 21.06
N ILE A 91 -6.71 -4.38 21.35
CA ILE A 91 -5.47 -4.00 20.65
C ILE A 91 -5.59 -4.30 19.15
N THR A 92 -6.09 -5.48 18.78
CA THR A 92 -6.29 -5.82 17.36
C THR A 92 -7.31 -4.90 16.68
N ALA A 93 -8.38 -4.50 17.37
CA ALA A 93 -9.33 -3.52 16.86
C ALA A 93 -8.70 -2.12 16.65
N ILE A 94 -7.84 -1.68 17.58
CA ILE A 94 -7.09 -0.42 17.46
C ILE A 94 -6.13 -0.47 16.27
N LEU A 95 -5.35 -1.56 16.14
CA LEU A 95 -4.43 -1.74 15.01
C LEU A 95 -5.16 -1.77 13.66
N ALA A 96 -6.31 -2.46 13.60
CA ALA A 96 -7.15 -2.46 12.41
C ALA A 96 -7.65 -1.03 12.07
N GLY A 97 -8.05 -0.25 13.08
CA GLY A 97 -8.49 1.14 12.91
C GLY A 97 -7.37 2.05 12.43
N TYR A 98 -6.14 1.84 12.91
CA TYR A 98 -4.96 2.56 12.45
C TYR A 98 -4.65 2.27 10.98
N VAL A 99 -4.64 0.99 10.57
CA VAL A 99 -4.40 0.61 9.17
C VAL A 99 -5.49 1.18 8.26
N LEU A 100 -6.76 1.06 8.66
CA LEU A 100 -7.88 1.61 7.91
C LEU A 100 -7.78 3.15 7.80
N GLY A 101 -7.38 3.83 8.86
CA GLY A 101 -7.18 5.28 8.86
C GLY A 101 -6.07 5.75 7.94
N ARG A 102 -4.94 5.01 7.91
CA ARG A 102 -3.85 5.26 6.95
C ARG A 102 -4.34 5.09 5.51
N LEU A 103 -4.96 3.95 5.19
CA LEU A 103 -5.45 3.63 3.84
C LEU A 103 -6.48 4.66 3.36
N SER A 104 -7.38 5.10 4.23
CA SER A 104 -8.39 6.11 3.90
C SER A 104 -7.76 7.47 3.54
N TYR A 105 -6.60 7.83 4.11
CA TYR A 105 -5.95 9.11 3.87
C TYR A 105 -4.98 9.10 2.68
N LEU A 106 -4.54 7.92 2.22
CA LEU A 106 -3.58 7.80 1.10
C LEU A 106 -4.03 8.55 -0.16
N ASN A 107 -5.31 8.49 -0.51
CA ASN A 107 -5.86 9.18 -1.69
C ASN A 107 -5.83 10.71 -1.56
N SER A 108 -6.01 11.22 -0.34
CA SER A 108 -5.93 12.66 -0.07
C SER A 108 -4.47 13.12 -0.03
N CYS A 109 -3.58 12.31 0.53
CA CYS A 109 -2.15 12.60 0.53
C CYS A 109 -1.58 12.64 -0.89
N ASP A 110 -1.93 11.67 -1.74
CA ASP A 110 -1.47 11.63 -3.14
C ASP A 110 -1.89 12.88 -3.94
N GLN A 111 -3.10 13.41 -3.69
CA GLN A 111 -3.52 14.69 -4.28
C GLN A 111 -2.62 15.86 -3.83
N LYS A 112 -2.23 15.90 -2.55
CA LYS A 112 -1.28 16.90 -2.05
C LYS A 112 0.11 16.71 -2.67
N LEU A 113 0.59 15.47 -2.80
CA LEU A 113 1.88 15.14 -3.42
C LEU A 113 1.93 15.54 -4.90
N ARG A 114 0.83 15.41 -5.63
CA ARG A 114 0.74 15.86 -7.03
C ARG A 114 0.67 17.39 -7.18
N ALA A 115 0.24 18.09 -6.14
CA ALA A 115 0.16 19.55 -6.09
C ALA A 115 1.50 20.21 -5.72
N LEU A 116 2.56 19.43 -5.46
CA LEU A 116 3.90 19.97 -5.23
C LEU A 116 4.42 20.77 -6.45
N PRO A 117 5.28 21.77 -6.20
CA PRO A 117 5.84 22.60 -7.26
C PRO A 117 6.64 21.79 -8.29
N ALA A 118 6.72 22.32 -9.52
CA ALA A 118 7.27 21.61 -10.70
C ALA A 118 8.76 21.25 -10.57
N ASN A 119 9.48 21.86 -9.64
CA ASN A 119 10.87 21.55 -9.31
C ASN A 119 11.05 20.24 -8.51
N SER A 120 9.98 19.68 -7.94
CA SER A 120 10.03 18.41 -7.22
C SER A 120 9.95 17.22 -8.19
N HIS A 121 10.90 16.30 -8.11
CA HIS A 121 10.90 15.11 -8.95
C HIS A 121 9.78 14.15 -8.52
N LEU A 122 9.49 14.04 -7.21
CA LEU A 122 8.42 13.21 -6.67
C LEU A 122 7.04 13.62 -7.21
N GLY A 123 6.72 14.93 -7.18
CA GLY A 123 5.43 15.42 -7.67
C GLY A 123 5.24 15.18 -9.17
N ASN A 124 6.31 15.22 -9.97
CA ASN A 124 6.28 14.88 -11.39
C ASN A 124 6.01 13.39 -11.63
N VAL A 125 6.69 12.51 -10.87
CA VAL A 125 6.47 11.05 -10.96
C VAL A 125 5.04 10.68 -10.55
N MET A 126 4.52 11.26 -9.47
CA MET A 126 3.14 11.01 -9.02
C MET A 126 2.10 11.47 -10.04
N ARG A 127 2.30 12.64 -10.67
CA ARG A 127 1.42 13.15 -11.74
C ARG A 127 1.42 12.22 -12.96
N LYS A 128 2.60 11.76 -13.39
CA LYS A 128 2.72 10.82 -14.51
C LYS A 128 2.02 9.51 -14.20
N TYR A 129 2.30 8.91 -13.04
CA TYR A 129 1.66 7.67 -12.60
C TYR A 129 0.13 7.80 -12.52
N TYR A 130 -0.39 8.92 -12.03
CA TYR A 130 -1.83 9.16 -11.99
C TYR A 130 -2.45 9.27 -13.38
N ALA A 131 -1.82 10.01 -14.30
CA ALA A 131 -2.28 10.15 -15.68
C ALA A 131 -2.31 8.79 -16.42
N ASP A 132 -1.24 8.00 -16.25
CA ASP A 132 -1.13 6.66 -16.83
C ASP A 132 -2.21 5.72 -16.27
N ASN A 133 -2.47 5.75 -14.96
CA ASN A 133 -3.54 4.96 -14.35
C ASN A 133 -4.94 5.36 -14.84
N ILE A 134 -5.22 6.66 -14.98
CA ILE A 134 -6.50 7.11 -15.53
C ILE A 134 -6.66 6.62 -16.98
N ALA A 135 -5.61 6.73 -17.81
CA ALA A 135 -5.64 6.26 -19.18
C ALA A 135 -5.86 4.74 -19.27
N TYR A 136 -5.34 3.98 -18.30
CA TYR A 136 -5.57 2.54 -18.18
C TYR A 136 -7.03 2.21 -17.81
N TYR A 137 -7.62 2.90 -16.82
CA TYR A 137 -9.01 2.65 -16.38
C TYR A 137 -10.08 3.23 -17.32
N ASN A 138 -9.77 4.30 -18.07
CA ASN A 138 -10.63 4.88 -19.09
C ASN A 138 -9.94 4.79 -20.47
N PRO A 139 -9.90 3.60 -21.09
CA PRO A 139 -9.38 3.47 -22.44
C PRO A 139 -10.26 4.29 -23.40
N LYS A 140 -9.65 5.19 -24.18
CA LYS A 140 -10.40 5.89 -25.23
C LYS A 140 -10.97 4.85 -26.21
N PRO A 141 -12.27 4.94 -26.59
CA PRO A 141 -12.80 4.10 -27.65
C PRO A 141 -11.93 4.32 -28.91
N LYS A 142 -11.54 3.22 -29.56
CA LYS A 142 -10.74 3.28 -30.80
C LYS A 142 -11.54 4.08 -31.81
N GLU A 143 -11.07 5.28 -32.13
CA GLU A 143 -11.59 6.04 -33.26
C GLU A 143 -11.38 5.18 -34.51
N PRO A 144 -12.40 4.93 -35.35
CA PRO A 144 -12.23 4.10 -36.52
C PRO A 144 -11.18 4.74 -37.41
N GLU A 145 -10.07 4.02 -37.59
CA GLU A 145 -9.01 4.33 -38.54
C GLU A 145 -9.67 4.55 -39.90
N LYS A 146 -9.75 5.81 -40.35
CA LYS A 146 -10.24 6.15 -41.69
C LYS A 146 -9.24 5.59 -42.69
N LYS A 147 -9.59 4.43 -43.24
CA LYS A 147 -8.95 3.83 -44.41
C LYS A 147 -9.36 4.56 -45.68
#